data_AF-A0A932IMX4-F1
#
_entry.id   AF-A0A932IMX4-F1
#
_cell.length_a   1.000
_cell.length_b   1.000
_cell.length_c   1.000
_cell.angle_alpha   90.00
_cell.angle_beta   90.00
_cell.angle_gamma   90.00
#
_symmetry.space_group_name_H-M   'P 1'
#
loop_
_entity.id
_entity.type
_entity.pdbx_description
1 polymer ?
#
loop_
_entity_poly.entity_id
_entity_poly.type
_entity_poly.pdbx_seq_one_letter_code
_entity_poly.pdbx_strand_id
1 'polypeptide(L)'
;MRSLIRFSVLALAMASCRTQPPVPALRGPDGRVITPPPKASEADEQNAAKLLAEAEATSDRTAAEAKRDQIIELYPATVVTARILYDRGRAAEERGEVMPAIDSFEKLLFFRPSYEHADEVRERYAGLLVRSERFEDAANMLRALYKGAKSNVDKERLGVALAGALERAQKLAAAVEIHVALHNLPELSAAARAQ
;
A
#
# COMPACT_ATOMS: atom_id res chain seq x y z
N MET A 1 56.71 -3.53 -27.94
CA MET A 1 55.38 -3.71 -28.56
C MET A 1 54.65 -4.84 -27.83
N ARG A 2 53.35 -4.63 -27.56
CA ARG A 2 52.32 -5.57 -27.03
C ARG A 2 52.36 -5.79 -25.51
N SER A 3 51.25 -5.83 -24.78
CA SER A 3 49.90 -5.27 -24.90
C SER A 3 49.29 -5.57 -23.52
N LEU A 4 48.94 -4.56 -22.71
CA LEU A 4 48.31 -4.78 -21.41
C LEU A 4 46.80 -4.89 -21.63
N ILE A 5 46.26 -6.10 -21.52
CA ILE A 5 44.82 -6.38 -21.57
C ILE A 5 44.19 -5.87 -20.28
N ARG A 6 43.45 -4.75 -20.37
CA ARG A 6 42.59 -4.26 -19.28
C ARG A 6 41.27 -5.03 -19.32
N PHE A 7 41.05 -5.89 -18.33
CA PHE A 7 39.72 -6.44 -18.05
C PHE A 7 38.91 -5.37 -17.32
N SER A 8 38.03 -4.70 -18.05
CA SER A 8 36.97 -3.88 -17.46
C SER A 8 35.88 -4.80 -16.93
N VAL A 9 35.79 -4.95 -15.60
CA VAL A 9 34.66 -5.56 -14.93
C VAL A 9 33.48 -4.57 -15.02
N LEU A 10 32.56 -4.83 -15.94
CA LEU A 10 31.29 -4.12 -16.01
C LEU A 10 30.38 -4.68 -14.91
N ALA A 11 30.33 -3.99 -13.76
CA ALA A 11 29.36 -4.29 -12.71
C ALA A 11 27.97 -3.88 -13.19
N LEU A 12 27.22 -4.84 -13.75
CA LEU A 12 25.82 -4.65 -14.11
C LEU A 12 24.99 -4.68 -12.82
N ALA A 13 24.65 -3.51 -12.30
CA ALA A 13 23.68 -3.37 -11.22
C ALA A 13 22.32 -3.82 -11.75
N MET A 14 21.95 -5.07 -11.48
CA MET A 14 20.61 -5.60 -11.72
C MET A 14 19.65 -4.90 -10.78
N ALA A 15 19.13 -3.73 -11.20
CA ALA A 15 17.97 -3.12 -10.57
C ALA A 15 16.82 -4.12 -10.69
N SER A 16 16.54 -4.87 -9.62
CA SER A 16 15.37 -5.74 -9.58
C SER A 16 14.16 -4.85 -9.80
N CYS A 17 13.56 -4.92 -10.99
CA CYS A 17 12.33 -4.21 -11.30
C CYS A 17 11.20 -4.87 -10.51
N ARG A 18 11.07 -4.51 -9.23
CA ARG A 18 9.87 -4.77 -8.46
C ARG A 18 8.79 -3.89 -9.05
N THR A 19 7.73 -4.49 -9.58
CA THR A 19 6.55 -3.74 -10.01
C THR A 19 5.97 -3.04 -8.79
N GLN A 20 6.10 -1.72 -8.72
CA GLN A 20 5.54 -0.93 -7.63
C GLN A 20 4.02 -1.14 -7.62
N PRO A 21 3.41 -1.42 -6.45
CA PRO A 21 1.96 -1.58 -6.39
C PRO A 21 1.22 -0.32 -6.86
N PRO A 22 0.01 -0.47 -7.41
CA PRO A 22 -0.74 0.66 -7.94
C PRO A 22 -0.99 1.71 -6.85
N VAL A 23 -0.99 2.97 -7.25
CA VAL A 23 -1.38 4.10 -6.40
C VAL A 23 -2.86 4.39 -6.65
N PRO A 24 -3.71 4.44 -5.61
CA PRO A 24 -5.11 4.81 -5.78
C PRO A 24 -5.24 6.19 -6.43
N ALA A 25 -6.14 6.33 -7.40
CA ALA A 25 -6.41 7.62 -8.03
C ALA A 25 -7.54 8.33 -7.29
N LEU A 26 -7.26 9.51 -6.71
CA LEU A 26 -8.30 10.35 -6.13
C LEU A 26 -9.00 11.16 -7.22
N ARG A 27 -10.32 11.31 -7.11
CA ARG A 27 -11.14 12.13 -8.00
C ARG A 27 -11.78 13.28 -7.23
N GLY A 28 -11.76 14.46 -7.82
CA GLY A 28 -12.45 15.63 -7.29
C GLY A 28 -13.97 15.52 -7.44
N PRO A 29 -14.74 16.43 -6.81
CA PRO A 29 -16.20 16.50 -6.97
C PRO A 29 -16.65 16.70 -8.43
N ASP A 30 -15.80 17.30 -9.26
CA ASP A 30 -16.00 17.50 -10.70
C ASP A 30 -15.63 16.26 -11.56
N GLY A 31 -15.27 15.15 -10.92
CA GLY A 31 -14.88 13.89 -11.56
C GLY A 31 -13.45 13.86 -12.11
N ARG A 32 -12.71 14.97 -12.01
CA ARG A 32 -11.33 15.06 -12.50
C ARG A 32 -10.38 14.29 -11.59
N VAL A 33 -9.37 13.66 -12.18
CA VAL A 33 -8.31 12.98 -11.43
C VAL A 33 -7.41 14.04 -10.78
N ILE A 34 -7.26 13.94 -9.47
CA ILE A 34 -6.37 14.79 -8.68
C ILE A 34 -4.94 14.29 -8.93
N THR A 35 -4.00 15.20 -9.14
CA THR A 35 -2.59 14.87 -9.22
C THR A 35 -1.99 14.73 -7.82
N PRO A 36 -1.14 13.73 -7.55
CA PRO A 36 -0.47 13.60 -6.26
C PRO A 36 0.25 14.90 -5.88
N PRO A 37 0.22 15.30 -4.60
CA PRO A 37 0.96 16.46 -4.14
C PRO A 37 2.47 16.26 -4.38
N PRO A 38 3.24 17.34 -4.56
CA PRO A 38 4.69 17.24 -4.62
C PRO A 38 5.23 16.65 -3.31
N LYS A 39 6.39 16.02 -3.39
CA LYS A 39 7.10 15.53 -2.20
C LYS A 39 7.32 16.68 -1.23
N ALA A 40 7.01 16.46 0.04
CA ALA A 40 7.18 17.45 1.09
C ALA A 40 8.63 17.94 1.19
N SER A 41 8.81 19.25 1.38
CA SER A 41 10.10 19.83 1.72
C SER A 41 10.45 19.57 3.20
N GLU A 42 11.71 19.77 3.57
CA GLU A 42 12.12 19.66 4.98
C GLU A 42 11.38 20.66 5.88
N ALA A 43 11.11 21.86 5.36
CA ALA A 43 10.33 22.87 6.07
C ALA A 43 8.88 22.41 6.31
N ASP A 44 8.26 21.75 5.33
CA ASP A 44 6.91 21.19 5.49
C ASP A 44 6.89 20.10 6.56
N GLU A 45 7.88 19.19 6.55
CA GLU A 45 7.99 18.13 7.55
C GLU A 45 8.15 18.73 8.97
N GLN A 46 8.97 19.76 9.13
CA GLN A 46 9.16 20.46 10.40
C GLN A 46 7.89 21.19 10.87
N ASN A 47 7.19 21.88 9.96
CA ASN A 47 5.98 22.62 10.29
C ASN A 47 4.83 21.67 10.66
N ALA A 48 4.66 20.57 9.91
CA ALA A 48 3.69 19.54 10.23
C ALA A 48 3.97 18.90 11.59
N ALA A 49 5.24 18.64 11.92
CA ALA A 49 5.63 18.07 13.21
C ALA A 49 5.33 19.02 14.38
N LYS A 50 5.56 20.33 14.21
CA LYS A 50 5.22 21.34 15.23
C LYS A 50 3.71 21.40 15.48
N LEU A 51 2.91 21.48 14.42
CA LEU A 51 1.45 21.50 14.54
C LEU A 51 0.92 20.22 15.19
N LEU A 52 1.53 19.06 14.90
CA LEU A 52 1.14 17.82 15.55
C LEU A 52 1.47 17.85 17.05
N ALA A 53 2.65 18.36 17.44
CA ALA A 53 3.00 18.48 18.85
C ALA A 53 2.00 19.38 19.61
N GLU A 54 1.52 20.46 18.99
CA GLU A 54 0.45 21.29 19.55
C GLU A 54 -0.89 20.54 19.68
N ALA A 55 -1.22 19.70 18.69
CA ALA A 55 -2.41 18.87 18.70
C ALA A 55 -2.35 17.78 19.79
N GLU A 56 -1.17 17.25 20.07
CA GLU A 56 -0.95 16.23 21.12
C GLU A 56 -0.88 16.84 22.53
N ALA A 57 -0.47 18.11 22.64
CA ALA A 57 -0.40 18.82 23.91
C ALA A 57 -1.78 19.23 24.46
N THR A 58 -2.81 19.32 23.60
CA THR A 58 -4.16 19.65 24.05
C THR A 58 -4.90 18.41 24.58
N SER A 59 -5.59 18.55 25.71
CA SER A 59 -6.48 17.50 26.23
C SER A 59 -7.84 17.48 25.55
N ASP A 60 -8.18 18.53 24.78
CA ASP A 60 -9.41 18.58 24.00
C ASP A 60 -9.23 17.78 22.70
N ARG A 61 -9.87 16.61 22.67
CA ARG A 61 -9.84 15.70 21.52
C ARG A 61 -10.41 16.33 20.25
N THR A 62 -11.42 17.20 20.35
CA THR A 62 -12.04 17.86 19.19
C THR A 62 -11.07 18.87 18.60
N ALA A 63 -10.43 19.67 19.45
CA ALA A 63 -9.39 20.60 19.01
C ALA A 63 -8.17 19.88 18.42
N ALA A 64 -7.79 18.73 18.98
CA ALA A 64 -6.71 17.90 18.45
C ALA A 64 -7.03 17.35 17.04
N GLU A 65 -8.25 16.84 16.82
CA GLU A 65 -8.68 16.37 15.49
C GLU A 65 -8.73 17.53 14.47
N ALA A 66 -9.25 18.70 14.85
CA ALA A 66 -9.27 19.86 13.96
C ALA A 66 -7.85 20.28 13.52
N LYS A 67 -6.87 20.23 14.43
CA LYS A 67 -5.46 20.46 14.09
C LYS A 67 -4.90 19.37 13.18
N ARG A 68 -5.26 18.10 13.38
CA ARG A 68 -4.86 16.99 12.49
C ARG A 68 -5.42 17.18 11.08
N ASP A 69 -6.67 17.61 10.95
CA ASP A 69 -7.28 17.93 9.66
C ASP A 69 -6.54 19.08 8.98
N GLN A 70 -6.20 20.14 9.73
CA GLN A 70 -5.37 21.23 9.22
C GLN A 70 -4.00 20.75 8.71
N ILE A 71 -3.35 19.80 9.40
CA ILE A 71 -2.08 19.23 8.95
C ILE A 71 -2.23 18.47 7.63
N ILE A 72 -3.30 17.69 7.48
CA ILE A 72 -3.57 16.95 6.24
C ILE A 72 -3.76 17.91 5.07
N GLU A 73 -4.47 19.02 5.27
CA GLU A 73 -4.73 20.01 4.23
C GLU A 73 -3.47 20.80 3.83
N LEU A 74 -2.69 21.27 4.81
CA LEU A 74 -1.52 22.10 4.55
C LEU A 74 -0.30 21.30 4.12
N TYR A 75 -0.16 20.08 4.63
CA TYR A 75 1.06 19.27 4.48
C TYR A 75 0.76 17.82 4.06
N PRO A 76 0.02 17.60 2.96
CA PRO A 76 -0.52 16.28 2.61
C PRO A 76 0.56 15.20 2.39
N ALA A 77 1.73 15.58 1.86
CA ALA A 77 2.80 14.64 1.51
C ALA A 77 3.80 14.33 2.64
N THR A 78 3.62 14.86 3.85
CA THR A 78 4.55 14.69 4.98
C THR A 78 4.46 13.30 5.61
N VAL A 79 5.51 12.91 6.36
CA VAL A 79 5.50 11.68 7.19
C VAL A 79 4.41 11.78 8.26
N VAL A 80 4.25 12.98 8.83
CA VAL A 80 3.24 13.27 9.85
C VAL A 80 1.84 13.00 9.31
N THR A 81 1.50 13.54 8.13
CA THR A 81 0.19 13.29 7.50
C THR A 81 0.00 11.80 7.20
N ALA A 82 1.01 11.11 6.69
CA ALA A 82 0.92 9.67 6.45
C ALA A 82 0.61 8.89 7.74
N ARG A 83 1.23 9.24 8.87
CA ARG A 83 0.95 8.64 10.18
C ARG A 83 -0.49 8.93 10.64
N ILE A 84 -0.94 10.18 10.56
CA ILE A 84 -2.31 10.56 10.93
C ILE A 84 -3.32 9.74 10.13
N LEU A 85 -3.14 9.66 8.80
CA LEU A 85 -4.04 8.90 7.93
C LEU A 85 -3.99 7.39 8.21
N TYR A 86 -2.81 6.84 8.55
CA TYR A 86 -2.68 5.45 8.94
C TYR A 86 -3.47 5.14 10.22
N ASP A 87 -3.29 5.95 11.26
CA ASP A 87 -3.98 5.76 12.53
C ASP A 87 -5.49 5.97 12.39
N ARG A 88 -5.93 6.96 11.60
CA ARG A 88 -7.34 7.20 11.29
C ARG A 88 -7.96 6.03 10.53
N GLY A 89 -7.27 5.52 9.50
CA GLY A 89 -7.70 4.37 8.72
C GLY A 89 -7.83 3.11 9.56
N ARG A 90 -6.83 2.80 10.40
CA ARG A 90 -6.85 1.67 11.33
C ARG A 90 -8.00 1.79 12.34
N ALA A 91 -8.17 2.95 12.95
CA ALA A 91 -9.24 3.16 13.93
C ALA A 91 -10.63 3.03 13.29
N ALA A 92 -10.82 3.49 12.05
CA ALA A 92 -12.06 3.30 11.30
C ALA A 92 -12.28 1.82 10.95
N GLU A 93 -11.23 1.12 10.50
CA GLU A 93 -11.28 -0.32 10.22
C GLU A 93 -11.72 -1.12 11.45
N GLU A 94 -11.13 -0.84 12.62
CA GLU A 94 -11.45 -1.47 13.90
C GLU A 94 -12.90 -1.23 14.34
N ARG A 95 -13.47 -0.06 14.02
CA ARG A 95 -14.90 0.24 14.26
C ARG A 95 -15.83 -0.36 13.20
N GLY A 96 -15.29 -1.00 12.16
CA GLY A 96 -16.05 -1.55 11.05
C GLY A 96 -16.50 -0.52 10.00
N GLU A 97 -16.05 0.74 10.13
CA GLU A 97 -16.37 1.85 9.23
C GLU A 97 -15.59 1.73 7.91
N VAL A 98 -16.11 0.92 6.97
CA VAL A 98 -15.42 0.59 5.71
C VAL A 98 -15.03 1.82 4.90
N MET A 99 -15.99 2.73 4.66
CA MET A 99 -15.77 3.88 3.77
C MET A 99 -14.78 4.90 4.37
N PRO A 100 -14.87 5.30 5.65
CA PRO A 100 -13.85 6.13 6.28
C PRO A 100 -12.44 5.52 6.31
N ALA A 101 -12.35 4.19 6.49
CA ALA A 101 -11.07 3.49 6.42
C ALA A 101 -10.47 3.51 5.01
N ILE A 102 -11.31 3.28 3.99
CA ILE A 102 -10.93 3.40 2.57
C ILE A 102 -10.42 4.80 2.27
N ASP A 103 -11.17 5.86 2.63
CA ASP A 103 -10.78 7.25 2.36
C ASP A 103 -9.40 7.59 2.97
N SER A 104 -9.17 7.15 4.21
CA SER A 104 -7.92 7.41 4.92
C SER A 104 -6.74 6.71 4.26
N PHE A 105 -6.88 5.41 3.92
CA PHE A 105 -5.81 4.66 3.27
C PHE A 105 -5.60 5.07 1.81
N GLU A 106 -6.65 5.39 1.04
CA GLU A 106 -6.50 5.92 -0.32
C GLU A 106 -5.71 7.23 -0.29
N LYS A 107 -6.06 8.18 0.59
CA LYS A 107 -5.31 9.43 0.76
C LYS A 107 -3.86 9.20 1.15
N LEU A 108 -3.59 8.29 2.09
CA LEU A 108 -2.23 7.96 2.50
C LEU A 108 -1.41 7.46 1.31
N LEU A 109 -1.94 6.47 0.60
CA LEU A 109 -1.26 5.84 -0.53
C LEU A 109 -1.08 6.80 -1.70
N PHE A 110 -2.03 7.71 -1.90
CA PHE A 110 -1.97 8.74 -2.92
C PHE A 110 -0.94 9.84 -2.59
N PHE A 111 -0.95 10.37 -1.36
CA PHE A 111 -0.03 11.43 -0.95
C PHE A 111 1.39 10.93 -0.73
N ARG A 112 1.55 9.71 -0.21
CA ARG A 112 2.86 9.14 0.11
C ARG A 112 2.91 7.64 -0.20
N PRO A 113 2.98 7.26 -1.48
CA PRO A 113 3.00 5.85 -1.89
C PRO A 113 4.20 5.06 -1.35
N SER A 114 5.27 5.74 -0.95
CA SER A 114 6.50 5.17 -0.36
C SER A 114 6.55 5.29 1.18
N TYR A 115 5.40 5.36 1.86
CA TYR A 115 5.35 5.29 3.32
C TYR A 115 6.00 4.00 3.85
N GLU A 116 6.59 4.02 5.05
CA GLU A 116 7.35 2.87 5.59
C GLU A 116 6.51 1.59 5.67
N HIS A 117 5.24 1.70 6.06
CA HIS A 117 4.28 0.59 6.14
C HIS A 117 3.38 0.48 4.89
N ALA A 118 3.85 0.98 3.75
CA ALA A 118 3.14 1.03 2.48
C ALA A 118 2.48 -0.32 2.08
N ASP A 119 3.19 -1.43 2.22
CA ASP A 119 2.69 -2.75 1.83
C ASP A 119 1.58 -3.24 2.77
N GLU A 120 1.72 -3.01 4.09
CA GLU A 120 0.68 -3.31 5.08
C GLU A 120 -0.59 -2.49 4.80
N VAL A 121 -0.44 -1.18 4.55
CA VAL A 121 -1.57 -0.30 4.23
C VAL A 121 -2.30 -0.78 2.97
N ARG A 122 -1.57 -1.20 1.94
CA ARG A 122 -2.15 -1.72 0.71
C ARG A 122 -2.92 -3.01 0.92
N GLU A 123 -2.41 -3.88 1.78
CA GLU A 123 -3.09 -5.13 2.10
C GLU A 123 -4.40 -4.88 2.86
N ARG A 124 -4.37 -4.05 3.92
CA ARG A 124 -5.57 -3.64 4.67
C ARG A 124 -6.59 -2.98 3.75
N TYR A 125 -6.12 -2.04 2.94
CA TYR A 125 -6.94 -1.36 1.94
C TYR A 125 -7.55 -2.34 0.94
N ALA A 126 -6.81 -3.32 0.43
CA ALA A 126 -7.36 -4.35 -0.44
C ALA A 126 -8.44 -5.21 0.25
N GLY A 127 -8.28 -5.53 1.54
CA GLY A 127 -9.31 -6.18 2.34
C GLY A 127 -10.59 -5.34 2.44
N LEU A 128 -10.46 -4.03 2.65
CA LEU A 128 -11.60 -3.10 2.66
C LEU A 128 -12.27 -2.98 1.28
N LEU A 129 -11.49 -3.03 0.20
CA LEU A 129 -12.03 -3.08 -1.17
C LEU A 129 -12.86 -4.34 -1.41
N VAL A 130 -12.43 -5.50 -0.93
CA VAL A 130 -13.24 -6.73 -0.98
C VAL A 130 -14.53 -6.57 -0.18
N ARG A 131 -14.47 -5.99 1.03
CA ARG A 131 -15.66 -5.72 1.87
C ARG A 131 -16.64 -4.74 1.25
N SER A 132 -16.17 -3.83 0.40
CA SER A 132 -16.99 -2.85 -0.34
C SER A 132 -17.34 -3.31 -1.76
N GLU A 133 -17.12 -4.58 -2.08
CA GLU A 133 -17.41 -5.20 -3.38
C GLU A 133 -16.64 -4.63 -4.58
N ARG A 134 -15.58 -3.86 -4.31
CA ARG A 134 -14.62 -3.34 -5.30
C ARG A 134 -13.57 -4.40 -5.65
N PHE A 135 -14.03 -5.56 -6.12
CA PHE A 135 -13.18 -6.76 -6.29
C PHE A 135 -12.06 -6.59 -7.32
N GLU A 136 -12.30 -5.84 -8.41
CA GLU A 136 -11.26 -5.60 -9.41
C GLU A 136 -10.12 -4.74 -8.87
N ASP A 137 -10.44 -3.68 -8.13
CA ASP A 137 -9.46 -2.81 -7.48
C ASP A 137 -8.64 -3.62 -6.46
N ALA A 138 -9.33 -4.45 -5.66
CA ALA A 138 -8.68 -5.33 -4.69
C ALA A 138 -7.71 -6.31 -5.37
N ALA A 139 -8.16 -6.99 -6.42
CA ALA A 139 -7.35 -7.95 -7.17
C ALA A 139 -6.12 -7.27 -7.80
N ASN A 140 -6.26 -6.05 -8.31
CA ASN A 140 -5.14 -5.30 -8.87
C ASN A 140 -4.10 -4.94 -7.81
N MET A 141 -4.53 -4.53 -6.62
CA MET A 141 -3.63 -4.24 -5.50
C MET A 141 -2.93 -5.52 -5.00
N LEU A 142 -3.69 -6.57 -4.74
CA LEU A 142 -3.19 -7.86 -4.23
C LEU A 142 -2.23 -8.53 -5.21
N ARG A 143 -2.44 -8.39 -6.52
CA ARG A 143 -1.53 -8.93 -7.54
C ARG A 143 -0.11 -8.36 -7.42
N ALA A 144 0.01 -7.06 -7.16
CA ALA A 144 1.32 -6.45 -7.00
C ALA A 144 2.00 -6.90 -5.70
N LEU A 145 1.25 -6.97 -4.60
CA LEU A 145 1.74 -7.49 -3.32
C LEU A 145 2.20 -8.95 -3.45
N TYR A 146 1.39 -9.81 -4.08
CA TYR A 146 1.71 -11.22 -4.30
C TYR A 146 3.00 -11.40 -5.11
N LYS A 147 3.19 -10.61 -6.18
CA LYS A 147 4.44 -10.64 -6.98
C LYS A 147 5.66 -10.19 -6.18
N GLY A 148 5.48 -9.26 -5.24
CA GLY A 148 6.53 -8.72 -4.38
C GLY A 148 6.78 -9.50 -3.08
N ALA A 149 6.00 -10.55 -2.81
CA ALA A 149 6.04 -11.29 -1.55
C ALA A 149 7.43 -11.92 -1.31
N LYS A 150 7.94 -11.73 -0.09
CA LYS A 150 9.32 -12.10 0.29
C LYS A 150 9.44 -13.54 0.81
N SER A 151 8.34 -14.11 1.29
CA SER A 151 8.29 -15.46 1.85
C SER A 151 7.20 -16.29 1.18
N ASN A 152 7.30 -17.62 1.28
CA ASN A 152 6.24 -18.51 0.81
C ASN A 152 4.95 -18.34 1.63
N VAL A 153 5.07 -18.03 2.92
CA VAL A 153 3.92 -17.71 3.80
C VAL A 153 3.18 -16.46 3.29
N ASP A 154 3.91 -15.41 2.94
CA ASP A 154 3.30 -14.20 2.35
C ASP A 154 2.69 -14.49 0.98
N LYS A 155 3.37 -15.28 0.14
CA LYS A 155 2.84 -15.68 -1.16
C LYS A 155 1.54 -16.45 -1.02
N GLU A 156 1.47 -17.39 -0.09
CA GLU A 156 0.26 -18.16 0.17
C GLU A 156 -0.87 -17.25 0.64
N ARG A 157 -0.65 -16.48 1.71
CA ARG A 157 -1.65 -15.57 2.27
C ARG A 157 -2.17 -14.56 1.23
N LEU A 158 -1.28 -13.88 0.51
CA LEU A 158 -1.64 -12.90 -0.52
C LEU A 158 -2.26 -13.57 -1.75
N GLY A 159 -1.81 -14.77 -2.11
CA GLY A 159 -2.33 -15.54 -3.23
C GLY A 159 -3.75 -16.01 -2.99
N VAL A 160 -4.06 -16.51 -1.79
CA VAL A 160 -5.44 -16.90 -1.40
C VAL A 160 -6.36 -15.67 -1.46
N ALA A 161 -5.93 -14.54 -0.90
CA ALA A 161 -6.69 -13.29 -0.97
C ALA A 161 -6.91 -12.83 -2.43
N LEU A 162 -5.86 -12.90 -3.27
CA LEU A 162 -5.93 -12.54 -4.68
C LEU A 162 -6.87 -13.46 -5.47
N ALA A 163 -6.79 -14.77 -5.28
CA ALA A 163 -7.66 -15.73 -5.95
C ALA A 163 -9.13 -15.47 -5.59
N GLY A 164 -9.43 -15.29 -4.29
CA GLY A 164 -10.79 -14.95 -3.84
C GLY A 164 -11.31 -13.62 -4.40
N ALA A 165 -10.46 -12.59 -4.49
CA ALA A 165 -10.83 -11.33 -5.15
C ALA A 165 -11.10 -11.52 -6.65
N LEU A 166 -10.29 -12.33 -7.34
CA LEU A 166 -10.47 -12.63 -8.77
C LEU A 166 -11.75 -13.44 -9.05
N GLU A 167 -12.08 -14.41 -8.21
CA GLU A 167 -13.32 -15.19 -8.32
C GLU A 167 -14.55 -14.30 -8.16
N ARG A 168 -14.57 -13.44 -7.14
CA ARG A 168 -15.66 -12.48 -6.92
C ARG A 168 -15.75 -11.44 -8.03
N ALA A 169 -14.63 -11.11 -8.67
CA ALA A 169 -14.56 -10.30 -9.88
C ALA A 169 -14.89 -11.07 -11.19
N GLN A 170 -15.30 -12.34 -11.13
CA GLN A 170 -15.58 -13.21 -12.29
C GLN A 170 -14.37 -13.46 -13.23
N LYS A 171 -13.15 -13.26 -12.73
CA LYS A 171 -11.89 -13.51 -13.46
C LYS A 171 -11.38 -14.93 -13.21
N LEU A 172 -12.22 -15.92 -13.49
CA LEU A 172 -12.01 -17.33 -13.10
C LEU A 172 -10.71 -17.93 -13.64
N ALA A 173 -10.34 -17.65 -14.89
CA ALA A 173 -9.10 -18.14 -15.48
C ALA A 173 -7.87 -17.67 -14.68
N ALA A 174 -7.83 -16.38 -14.35
CA ALA A 174 -6.75 -15.81 -13.54
C ALA A 174 -6.75 -16.34 -12.11
N ALA A 175 -7.92 -16.62 -11.52
CA ALA A 175 -8.00 -17.22 -10.18
C ALA A 175 -7.40 -18.65 -10.18
N VAL A 176 -7.73 -19.45 -11.18
CA VAL A 176 -7.18 -20.82 -11.34
C VAL A 176 -5.66 -20.79 -11.48
N GLU A 177 -5.10 -19.86 -12.25
CA GLU A 177 -3.64 -19.69 -12.35
C GLU A 177 -2.98 -19.45 -11.00
N ILE A 178 -3.61 -18.64 -10.13
CA ILE A 178 -3.10 -18.39 -8.77
C ILE A 178 -3.20 -19.67 -7.93
N HIS A 179 -4.31 -20.39 -7.94
CA HIS A 179 -4.45 -21.66 -7.20
C HIS A 179 -3.41 -22.70 -7.61
N VAL A 180 -3.16 -22.85 -8.93
CA VAL A 180 -2.11 -23.74 -9.44
C VAL A 180 -0.72 -23.29 -8.99
N ALA A 181 -0.45 -21.97 -8.99
CA ALA A 181 0.81 -21.45 -8.49
C ALA A 181 1.02 -21.73 -7.00
N LEU A 182 -0.03 -21.59 -6.19
CA LEU A 182 -0.01 -21.88 -4.76
C LEU A 182 0.21 -23.37 -4.45
N HIS A 183 -0.46 -24.26 -5.18
CA HIS A 183 -0.29 -25.71 -5.02
C HIS A 183 1.16 -26.18 -5.29
N ASN A 184 1.86 -25.47 -6.17
CA ASN A 184 3.24 -25.78 -6.53
C ASN A 184 4.28 -25.11 -5.62
N LEU A 185 3.88 -24.44 -4.52
CA LEU A 185 4.84 -23.86 -3.58
C LEU A 185 5.62 -24.97 -2.85
N PRO A 186 6.98 -24.90 -2.80
CA PRO A 186 7.83 -26.00 -2.32
C PRO A 186 7.50 -26.49 -0.89
N GLU A 187 7.22 -25.57 0.03
CA GLU A 187 6.98 -25.88 1.47
C GLU A 187 5.61 -26.53 1.71
N LEU A 188 4.57 -26.11 0.96
CA LEU A 188 3.23 -26.73 1.02
C LEU A 188 3.20 -28.09 0.34
N SER A 189 3.98 -28.24 -0.73
CA SER A 189 4.06 -29.50 -1.48
C SER A 189 4.62 -30.66 -0.66
N ALA A 190 5.46 -30.41 0.35
CA ALA A 190 6.00 -31.47 1.21
C ALA A 190 4.95 -32.04 2.18
N ALA A 191 4.12 -31.17 2.77
CA ALA A 191 3.00 -31.59 3.64
C ALA A 191 1.84 -32.22 2.84
N ALA A 192 1.58 -31.72 1.63
CA ALA A 192 0.54 -32.25 0.75
C ALA A 192 0.95 -33.57 0.03
N ARG A 193 2.25 -33.83 -0.15
CA ARG A 193 2.76 -35.13 -0.67
C ARG A 193 2.86 -36.22 0.39
N ALA A 194 2.68 -35.88 1.67
CA ALA A 194 2.70 -36.82 2.79
C ALA A 194 1.31 -37.34 3.19
N GLN A 195 0.25 -36.90 2.50
CA GLN A 195 -1.14 -37.35 2.63
C GLN A 195 -1.56 -38.07 1.36
#